data_AF-A0A1X0XPQ7-F1
#
_entry.id   AF-A0A1X0XPQ7-F1
#
_cell.length_a   1.000
_cell.length_b   1.000
_cell.length_c   1.000
_cell.angle_alpha   90.00
_cell.angle_beta   90.00
_cell.angle_gamma   90.00
#
_symmetry.space_group_name_H-M   'P 1'
#
loop_
_entity.id
_entity.type
_entity.pdbx_description
1 polymer ?
#
loop_
_entity_poly.entity_id
_entity_poly.type
_entity_poly.pdbx_seq_one_letter_code
_entity_poly.pdbx_strand_id
1 'polypeptide(L)'
;MLARQTPHRVVRELYEQLIAYWRAYADRIPQYTSPDDLLLRVTYSAGNAIFAICDAIRHGAAALRGPLVTAAAPPTNASPHTDDPANPQRFLRASNSICADFTSVFAHFNDAAAAWHDTDEDIPASQWSPQQRALNDGIRPAMSAVDDELDRLGRRSGNPVMEDFAVLTAVYGRAYVEALPTYVVADHYLYDVTAQGTSLISTGCKAV
;
A
#
# COMPACT_ATOMS: atom_id res chain seq x y z
N MET A 1 5.69 22.34 -6.50
CA MET A 1 5.07 21.01 -6.59
C MET A 1 5.36 20.25 -5.29
N LEU A 2 4.35 19.67 -4.65
CA LEU A 2 4.47 19.01 -3.34
C LEU A 2 5.58 17.94 -3.32
N ALA A 3 5.69 17.13 -4.38
CA ALA A 3 6.77 16.15 -4.53
C ALA A 3 8.17 16.74 -4.28
N ARG A 4 8.47 17.94 -4.80
CA ARG A 4 9.78 18.61 -4.60
C ARG A 4 10.04 19.01 -3.15
N GLN A 5 9.00 19.19 -2.34
CA GLN A 5 9.08 19.66 -0.96
C GLN A 5 9.02 18.49 0.05
N THR A 6 8.67 17.28 -0.38
CA THR A 6 8.53 16.12 0.50
C THR A 6 9.89 15.45 0.74
N PRO A 7 10.43 15.47 1.98
CA PRO A 7 11.71 14.87 2.29
C PRO A 7 11.64 13.34 2.28
N HIS A 8 10.52 12.76 2.74
CA HIS A 8 10.32 11.32 2.78
C HIS A 8 10.20 10.76 1.37
N ARG A 9 11.16 9.91 0.97
CA ARG A 9 11.29 9.38 -0.38
C ARG A 9 10.01 8.72 -0.90
N VAL A 10 9.46 7.74 -0.18
CA VAL A 10 8.29 6.99 -0.66
C VAL A 10 7.03 7.87 -0.80
N VAL A 11 6.86 8.87 0.09
CA VAL A 11 5.71 9.79 0.01
C VAL A 11 5.86 10.72 -1.20
N ARG A 12 7.10 11.14 -1.52
CA ARG A 12 7.38 11.85 -2.76
C ARG A 12 7.06 10.98 -3.99
N GLU A 13 7.48 9.72 -3.98
CA GLU A 13 7.18 8.76 -5.06
C GLU A 13 5.64 8.57 -5.22
N LEU A 14 4.85 8.54 -4.14
CA LEU A 14 3.39 8.51 -4.23
C LEU A 14 2.81 9.75 -4.95
N TYR A 15 3.29 10.96 -4.62
CA TYR A 15 2.89 12.17 -5.36
C TYR A 15 3.30 12.13 -6.83
N GLU A 16 4.47 11.59 -7.13
CA GLU A 16 4.98 11.42 -8.49
C GLU A 16 4.09 10.44 -9.28
N GLN A 17 3.68 9.33 -8.67
CA GLN A 17 2.79 8.36 -9.33
C GLN A 17 1.38 8.89 -9.53
N LEU A 18 0.83 9.65 -8.57
CA LEU A 18 -0.42 10.38 -8.74
C LEU A 18 -0.38 11.22 -10.03
N ILE A 19 0.70 11.96 -10.24
CA ILE A 19 0.84 12.87 -11.39
C ILE A 19 1.12 12.12 -12.69
N ALA A 20 2.01 11.13 -12.67
CA ALA A 20 2.38 10.37 -13.85
C ALA A 20 1.19 9.59 -14.43
N TYR A 21 0.41 8.93 -13.57
CA TYR A 21 -0.76 8.17 -14.02
C TYR A 21 -1.94 9.06 -14.39
N TRP A 22 -2.15 10.19 -13.71
CA TRP A 22 -3.17 11.16 -14.11
C TRP A 22 -2.90 11.74 -15.50
N ARG A 23 -1.64 12.10 -15.79
CA ARG A 23 -1.23 12.56 -17.13
C ARG A 23 -1.44 11.47 -18.18
N ALA A 24 -1.01 10.24 -17.88
CA ALA A 24 -1.20 9.11 -18.79
C ALA A 24 -2.70 8.87 -19.08
N TYR A 25 -3.57 8.97 -18.07
CA TYR A 25 -5.02 8.87 -18.27
C TYR A 25 -5.56 10.02 -19.13
N ALA A 26 -5.15 11.27 -18.85
CA ALA A 26 -5.56 12.44 -19.61
C ALA A 26 -5.20 12.33 -21.10
N ASP A 27 -4.02 11.80 -21.42
CA ASP A 27 -3.57 11.56 -22.79
C ASP A 27 -4.40 10.50 -23.54
N ARG A 28 -5.09 9.62 -22.79
CA ARG A 28 -5.96 8.57 -23.34
C ARG A 28 -7.40 9.03 -23.55
N ILE A 29 -7.84 10.14 -22.95
CA ILE A 29 -9.22 10.66 -23.06
C ILE A 29 -9.73 10.73 -24.52
N PRO A 30 -8.98 11.22 -25.52
CA PRO A 30 -9.47 11.32 -26.90
C PRO A 30 -9.76 9.96 -27.57
N GLN A 31 -9.16 8.88 -27.07
CA GLN A 31 -9.18 7.53 -27.64
C GLN A 31 -9.43 6.49 -26.54
N TYR A 32 -10.27 6.89 -25.58
CA TYR A 32 -10.51 6.14 -24.36
C TYR A 32 -11.14 4.78 -24.64
N THR A 33 -10.71 3.79 -23.86
CA THR A 33 -11.25 2.44 -23.79
C THR A 33 -11.36 2.03 -22.33
N SER A 34 -12.26 1.09 -21.99
CA SER A 34 -12.45 0.66 -20.60
C SER A 34 -11.16 0.22 -19.87
N PRO A 35 -10.16 -0.42 -20.50
CA PRO A 35 -8.86 -0.70 -19.86
C PRO A 35 -8.10 0.54 -19.37
N ASP A 36 -8.34 1.72 -19.95
CA ASP A 36 -7.69 2.97 -19.54
C ASP A 36 -8.11 3.38 -18.10
N ASP A 37 -9.22 2.85 -17.57
CA ASP A 37 -9.63 3.04 -16.16
C ASP A 37 -8.59 2.55 -15.16
N LEU A 38 -7.72 1.61 -15.54
CA LEU A 38 -6.65 1.13 -14.69
C LEU A 38 -5.65 2.25 -14.39
N LEU A 39 -5.40 3.17 -15.33
CA LEU A 39 -4.54 4.34 -15.09
C LEU A 39 -5.13 5.26 -14.01
N LEU A 40 -6.44 5.45 -14.05
CA LEU A 40 -7.16 6.24 -13.06
C LEU A 40 -7.18 5.55 -11.68
N ARG A 41 -7.37 4.23 -11.64
CA ARG A 41 -7.33 3.43 -10.40
C ARG A 41 -5.96 3.46 -9.70
N VAL A 42 -4.87 3.45 -10.46
CA VAL A 42 -3.52 3.66 -9.88
C VAL A 42 -3.44 5.06 -9.26
N THR A 43 -3.97 6.07 -9.95
CA THR A 43 -4.01 7.45 -9.42
C THR A 43 -4.78 7.52 -8.10
N TYR A 44 -5.98 6.95 -8.04
CA TYR A 44 -6.76 6.91 -6.79
C TYR A 44 -6.04 6.15 -5.68
N SER A 45 -5.39 5.03 -6.02
CA SER A 45 -4.65 4.24 -5.03
C SER A 45 -3.48 5.03 -4.42
N ALA A 46 -2.73 5.78 -5.26
CA ALA A 46 -1.66 6.65 -4.79
C ALA A 46 -2.19 7.78 -3.88
N GLY A 47 -3.27 8.43 -4.29
CA GLY A 47 -3.91 9.50 -3.52
C GLY A 47 -4.44 9.02 -2.17
N ASN A 48 -5.16 7.90 -2.16
CA ASN A 48 -5.71 7.31 -0.94
C ASN A 48 -4.61 6.78 -0.01
N ALA A 49 -3.49 6.26 -0.53
CA ALA A 49 -2.35 5.90 0.30
C ALA A 49 -1.77 7.15 1.01
N ILE A 50 -1.67 8.29 0.31
CA ILE A 50 -1.24 9.56 0.93
C ILE A 50 -2.22 9.99 2.03
N PHE A 51 -3.54 9.91 1.78
CA PHE A 51 -4.55 10.24 2.79
C PHE A 51 -4.46 9.32 4.00
N ALA A 52 -4.40 8.00 3.80
CA ALA A 52 -4.27 7.02 4.88
C ALA A 52 -2.99 7.22 5.71
N ILE A 53 -1.85 7.53 5.07
CA ILE A 53 -0.61 7.89 5.78
C ILE A 53 -0.82 9.14 6.64
N CYS A 54 -1.43 10.19 6.07
CA CYS A 54 -1.73 11.42 6.80
C CYS A 54 -2.68 11.15 7.98
N ASP A 55 -3.68 10.29 7.81
CA ASP A 55 -4.69 9.99 8.82
C ASP A 55 -4.12 9.14 9.95
N ALA A 56 -3.29 8.14 9.62
CA ALA A 56 -2.54 7.36 10.60
C ALA A 56 -1.62 8.25 11.46
N ILE A 57 -1.01 9.29 10.88
CA ILE A 57 -0.19 10.27 11.62
C ILE A 57 -1.09 11.18 12.46
N ARG A 58 -2.10 11.78 11.85
CA ARG A 58 -2.97 12.80 12.46
C ARG A 58 -3.79 12.25 13.62
N HIS A 59 -4.17 10.96 13.56
CA HIS A 59 -4.87 10.26 14.63
C HIS A 59 -3.94 9.49 15.57
N GLY A 60 -2.63 9.58 15.40
CA GLY A 60 -1.63 9.06 16.34
C GLY A 60 -1.31 7.56 16.20
N ALA A 61 -2.00 6.81 15.35
CA ALA A 61 -1.77 5.39 15.13
C ALA A 61 -0.32 5.10 14.69
N ALA A 62 0.21 5.88 13.74
CA ALA A 62 1.59 5.72 13.27
C ALA A 62 2.62 5.92 14.40
N ALA A 63 2.40 6.91 15.27
CA ALA A 63 3.30 7.19 16.39
C ALA A 63 3.22 6.14 17.51
N LEU A 64 2.01 5.63 17.79
CA LEU A 64 1.77 4.64 18.83
C LEU A 64 2.25 3.24 18.44
N ARG A 65 2.07 2.86 17.17
CA ARG A 65 2.38 1.51 16.67
C ARG A 65 3.76 1.41 16.03
N GLY A 66 4.30 2.51 15.51
CA GLY A 66 5.63 2.54 14.87
C GLY A 66 6.76 1.89 15.69
N PRO A 67 6.90 2.17 17.00
CA PRO A 67 7.94 1.54 17.84
C PRO A 67 7.81 0.03 18.03
N LEU A 68 6.64 -0.56 17.72
CA LEU A 68 6.40 -2.01 17.83
C LEU A 68 6.87 -2.76 16.58
N VAL A 69 7.12 -2.05 15.47
CA VAL A 69 7.51 -2.65 14.20
C VAL A 69 9.02 -2.67 14.06
N THR A 70 9.56 -3.81 13.62
CA THR A 70 10.97 -3.88 13.25
C THR A 70 11.24 -3.00 12.04
N ALA A 71 12.24 -2.13 12.14
CA ALA A 71 12.64 -1.28 11.03
C ALA A 71 12.96 -2.12 9.78
N ALA A 72 12.39 -1.73 8.63
CA ALA A 72 12.69 -2.39 7.38
C ALA A 72 14.18 -2.26 7.03
N ALA A 73 14.75 -3.32 6.45
CA ALA A 73 16.10 -3.24 5.92
C ALA A 73 16.18 -2.18 4.81
N PRO A 74 17.33 -1.51 4.63
CA PRO A 74 17.52 -0.51 3.57
C PRO A 74 17.12 -1.03 2.18
N PRO A 75 16.67 -0.15 1.26
CA PRO A 75 16.35 -0.55 -0.11
C PRO A 75 17.54 -1.23 -0.80
N THR A 76 17.27 -2.27 -1.60
CA THR A 76 18.31 -3.00 -2.35
C THR A 76 18.96 -2.11 -3.42
N ASN A 77 18.15 -1.23 -4.01
CA ASN A 77 18.59 -0.16 -4.88
C ASN A 77 17.85 1.12 -4.48
N ALA A 78 18.59 2.17 -4.16
CA ALA A 78 17.96 3.48 -4.04
C ALA A 78 17.45 3.90 -5.42
N SER A 79 16.16 4.23 -5.54
CA SER A 79 15.64 4.83 -6.78
C SER A 79 16.52 6.02 -7.11
N PRO A 80 17.10 6.07 -8.32
CA PRO A 80 17.90 7.21 -8.69
C PRO A 80 16.98 8.43 -8.60
N HIS A 81 17.42 9.46 -7.86
CA HIS A 81 16.76 10.76 -7.73
C HIS A 81 16.77 11.54 -9.07
N THR A 82 16.66 10.83 -10.19
CA THR A 82 16.88 11.32 -11.56
C THR A 82 15.57 11.56 -12.29
N ASP A 83 14.43 11.13 -11.77
CA ASP A 83 13.14 11.53 -12.33
C ASP A 83 12.92 13.00 -11.95
N ASP A 84 12.93 13.88 -12.95
CA ASP A 84 12.58 15.30 -12.76
C ASP A 84 11.23 15.33 -12.06
N PRO A 85 11.13 15.88 -10.84
CA PRO A 85 9.86 15.91 -10.14
C PRO A 85 8.80 16.72 -10.91
N ALA A 86 9.16 17.59 -11.87
CA ALA A 86 8.18 18.25 -12.73
C ALA A 86 7.60 17.34 -13.83
N ASN A 87 8.30 16.24 -14.15
CA ASN A 87 7.89 15.26 -15.15
C ASN A 87 8.04 13.81 -14.67
N PRO A 88 7.33 13.43 -13.58
CA PRO A 88 7.42 12.09 -13.04
C PRO A 88 6.90 11.06 -14.03
N GLN A 89 7.43 9.86 -13.92
CA GLN A 89 7.14 8.77 -14.83
C GLN A 89 6.44 7.64 -14.09
N ARG A 90 5.61 6.88 -14.82
CA ARG A 90 4.93 5.71 -14.25
C ARG A 90 5.98 4.71 -13.78
N PHE A 91 5.85 4.24 -12.54
CA PHE A 91 6.78 3.26 -11.96
C PHE A 91 6.77 1.96 -12.76
N LEU A 92 5.63 1.58 -13.35
CA LEU A 92 5.53 0.50 -14.33
C LEU A 92 5.15 1.06 -15.70
N ARG A 93 6.02 0.80 -16.69
CA ARG A 93 5.78 1.11 -18.11
C ARG A 93 5.69 -0.14 -18.99
N ALA A 94 6.09 -1.27 -18.45
CA ALA A 94 6.04 -2.59 -19.04
C ALA A 94 5.77 -3.58 -17.91
N SER A 95 5.34 -4.80 -18.27
CA SER A 95 5.12 -5.87 -17.29
C SER A 95 6.37 -6.14 -16.45
N ASN A 96 6.17 -6.44 -15.17
CA ASN A 96 7.23 -6.84 -14.25
C ASN A 96 7.09 -8.32 -13.90
N SER A 97 8.23 -9.01 -13.79
CA SER A 97 8.28 -10.45 -13.46
C SER A 97 7.55 -10.84 -12.17
N ILE A 98 7.37 -9.92 -11.21
CA ILE A 98 6.69 -10.21 -9.94
C ILE A 98 5.17 -10.05 -10.00
N CYS A 99 4.60 -9.51 -11.08
CA CYS A 99 3.18 -9.15 -11.12
C CYS A 99 2.22 -10.34 -10.96
N ALA A 100 2.59 -11.51 -11.51
CA ALA A 100 1.82 -12.74 -11.37
C ALA A 100 1.83 -13.23 -9.91
N ASP A 101 3.01 -13.36 -9.31
CA ASP A 101 3.20 -13.75 -7.92
C ASP A 101 2.45 -12.81 -6.98
N PHE A 102 2.60 -11.49 -7.19
CA PHE A 102 1.93 -10.45 -6.40
C PHE A 102 0.41 -10.62 -6.44
N THR A 103 -0.17 -10.78 -7.63
CA THR A 103 -1.61 -10.99 -7.78
C THR A 103 -2.09 -12.27 -7.08
N SER A 104 -1.30 -13.33 -7.14
CA SER A 104 -1.62 -14.61 -6.48
C SER A 104 -1.64 -14.46 -4.95
N VAL A 105 -0.63 -13.80 -4.37
CA VAL A 105 -0.54 -13.56 -2.93
C VAL A 105 -1.79 -12.83 -2.41
N PHE A 106 -2.21 -11.78 -3.10
CA PHE A 106 -3.40 -11.01 -2.67
C PHE A 106 -4.72 -11.72 -2.90
N ALA A 107 -4.84 -12.55 -3.93
CA ALA A 107 -6.02 -13.39 -4.10
C ALA A 107 -6.17 -14.34 -2.90
N HIS A 108 -5.09 -15.03 -2.51
CA HIS A 108 -5.11 -15.91 -1.35
C HIS A 108 -5.40 -15.19 -0.04
N PHE A 109 -4.89 -13.97 0.14
CA PHE A 109 -5.22 -13.15 1.31
C PHE A 109 -6.70 -12.81 1.36
N ASN A 110 -7.28 -12.31 0.27
CA ASN A 110 -8.69 -11.92 0.23
C ASN A 110 -9.62 -13.11 0.55
N ASP A 111 -9.27 -14.31 0.06
CA ASP A 111 -10.02 -15.53 0.38
C ASP A 111 -9.96 -15.85 1.89
N ALA A 112 -8.78 -15.69 2.52
CA ALA A 112 -8.62 -15.91 3.96
C ALA A 112 -9.24 -14.81 4.82
N ALA A 113 -9.28 -13.58 4.30
CA ALA A 113 -9.72 -12.37 4.98
C ALA A 113 -11.23 -12.11 4.83
N ALA A 114 -11.96 -12.89 4.02
CA ALA A 114 -13.36 -12.64 3.69
C ALA A 114 -14.26 -12.38 4.92
N ALA A 115 -14.21 -13.25 5.92
CA ALA A 115 -15.01 -13.09 7.14
C ALA A 115 -14.48 -11.96 8.06
N TRP A 116 -13.19 -11.64 7.98
CA TRP A 116 -12.60 -10.55 8.74
C TRP A 116 -12.97 -9.18 8.13
N HIS A 117 -13.09 -9.08 6.81
CA HIS A 117 -13.56 -7.86 6.13
C HIS A 117 -14.98 -7.45 6.52
N ASP A 118 -15.81 -8.40 6.94
CA ASP A 118 -17.16 -8.14 7.43
C ASP A 118 -17.18 -7.66 8.90
N THR A 119 -16.01 -7.56 9.56
CA THR A 119 -15.93 -7.01 10.92
C THR A 119 -16.02 -5.49 10.91
N ASP A 120 -16.71 -4.94 11.90
CA ASP A 120 -16.85 -3.50 12.09
C ASP A 120 -15.57 -2.92 12.71
N GLU A 121 -14.83 -2.14 11.92
CA GLU A 121 -13.58 -1.49 12.32
C GLU A 121 -13.78 -0.32 13.30
N ASP A 122 -15.01 0.18 13.47
CA ASP A 122 -15.33 1.23 14.45
C ASP A 122 -15.47 0.68 15.88
N ILE A 123 -15.39 -0.64 16.06
CA ILE A 123 -15.45 -1.29 17.38
C ILE A 123 -14.03 -1.56 17.89
N PRO A 124 -13.58 -0.93 19.00
CA PRO A 124 -12.26 -1.16 19.56
C PRO A 124 -12.15 -2.56 20.21
N ALA A 125 -10.92 -3.06 20.36
CA ALA A 125 -10.65 -4.39 20.93
C ALA A 125 -11.23 -4.60 22.34
N SER A 126 -11.40 -3.53 23.12
CA SER A 126 -12.02 -3.59 24.44
C SER A 126 -13.52 -3.91 24.41
N GLN A 127 -14.18 -3.75 23.26
CA GLN A 127 -15.61 -3.93 23.06
C GLN A 127 -15.95 -5.10 22.12
N TRP A 128 -14.94 -5.77 21.56
CA TRP A 128 -15.16 -6.93 20.70
C TRP A 128 -15.93 -8.04 21.40
N SER A 129 -16.93 -8.57 20.69
CA SER A 129 -17.53 -9.86 20.97
C SER A 129 -16.47 -10.98 20.89
N PRO A 130 -16.73 -12.16 21.50
CA PRO A 130 -15.83 -13.32 21.36
C PRO A 130 -15.56 -13.70 19.90
N GLN A 131 -16.55 -13.57 19.02
CA GLN A 131 -16.40 -13.85 17.59
C GLN A 131 -15.50 -12.83 16.90
N GLN A 132 -15.69 -11.53 17.12
CA GLN A 132 -14.83 -10.49 16.55
C GLN A 132 -13.39 -10.65 17.01
N ARG A 133 -13.18 -10.98 18.29
CA ARG A 133 -11.84 -11.27 18.83
C ARG A 133 -11.21 -12.46 18.13
N ALA A 134 -11.95 -13.56 17.97
CA ALA A 134 -11.44 -14.75 17.28
C ALA A 134 -11.08 -14.47 15.80
N LEU A 135 -11.87 -13.66 15.09
CA LEU A 135 -11.59 -13.27 13.71
C LEU A 135 -10.33 -12.40 13.62
N ASN A 136 -10.21 -11.38 14.48
CA ASN A 136 -9.04 -10.49 14.51
C ASN A 136 -7.78 -11.21 14.98
N ASP A 137 -7.86 -12.13 15.94
CA ASP A 137 -6.71 -12.96 16.34
C ASP A 137 -6.32 -13.93 15.22
N GLY A 138 -7.32 -14.50 14.53
CA GLY A 138 -7.14 -15.52 13.49
C GLY A 138 -6.56 -14.99 12.18
N ILE A 139 -6.77 -13.72 11.83
CA ILE A 139 -6.27 -13.13 10.58
C ILE A 139 -4.79 -12.73 10.65
N ARG A 140 -4.26 -12.52 11.86
CA ARG A 140 -2.87 -12.04 12.09
C ARG A 140 -1.82 -12.85 11.32
N PRO A 141 -1.81 -14.20 11.34
CA PRO A 141 -0.82 -14.97 10.61
C PRO A 141 -0.90 -14.78 9.09
N ALA A 142 -2.10 -14.63 8.54
CA ALA A 142 -2.29 -14.41 7.10
C ALA A 142 -1.80 -13.01 6.69
N MET A 143 -2.09 -11.98 7.49
CA MET A 143 -1.54 -10.63 7.27
C MET A 143 -0.01 -10.62 7.33
N SER A 144 0.59 -11.21 8.36
CA SER A 144 2.05 -11.29 8.47
C SER A 144 2.69 -12.01 7.28
N ALA A 145 2.09 -13.10 6.80
CA ALA A 145 2.58 -13.82 5.63
C ALA A 145 2.53 -12.96 4.36
N VAL A 146 1.48 -12.15 4.18
CA VAL A 146 1.36 -11.22 3.05
C VAL A 146 2.40 -10.10 3.16
N ASP A 147 2.62 -9.56 4.35
CA ASP A 147 3.63 -8.52 4.58
C ASP A 147 5.05 -9.01 4.26
N ASP A 148 5.36 -10.26 4.62
CA ASP A 148 6.63 -10.90 4.29
C ASP A 148 6.79 -11.13 2.79
N GLU A 149 5.72 -11.56 2.11
CA GLU A 149 5.72 -11.73 0.65
C GLU A 149 5.79 -10.40 -0.10
N LEU A 150 5.15 -9.34 0.41
CA LEU A 150 5.27 -7.97 -0.10
C LEU A 150 6.74 -7.52 -0.08
N ASP A 151 7.39 -7.62 1.07
CA ASP A 151 8.81 -7.26 1.24
C ASP A 151 9.69 -8.07 0.28
N ARG A 152 9.51 -9.41 0.26
CA ARG A 152 10.28 -10.32 -0.59
C ARG A 152 10.10 -10.06 -2.09
N LEU A 153 8.86 -9.89 -2.55
CA LEU A 153 8.55 -9.63 -3.96
C LEU A 153 9.02 -8.24 -4.36
N GLY A 154 8.79 -7.23 -3.52
CA GLY A 154 9.26 -5.86 -3.73
C GLY A 154 10.75 -5.81 -4.02
N ARG A 155 11.56 -6.44 -3.17
CA ARG A 155 13.02 -6.53 -3.33
C ARG A 155 13.47 -7.30 -4.57
N ARG A 156 12.65 -8.23 -5.07
CA ARG A 156 12.93 -9.00 -6.29
C ARG A 156 12.44 -8.32 -7.57
N SER A 157 11.71 -7.21 -7.46
CA SER A 157 11.08 -6.55 -8.61
C SER A 157 12.09 -5.98 -9.61
N GLY A 158 13.32 -5.69 -9.17
CA GLY A 158 14.30 -4.93 -9.97
C GLY A 158 13.84 -3.50 -10.29
N ASN A 159 12.77 -3.03 -9.63
CA ASN A 159 12.18 -1.71 -9.81
C ASN A 159 12.17 -0.99 -8.46
N PRO A 160 13.01 0.04 -8.28
CA PRO A 160 13.23 0.63 -6.96
C PRO A 160 12.01 1.37 -6.40
N VAL A 161 11.11 1.87 -7.25
CA VAL A 161 9.86 2.51 -6.81
C VAL A 161 8.82 1.44 -6.42
N MET A 162 8.77 0.33 -7.16
CA MET A 162 7.91 -0.81 -6.79
C MET A 162 8.37 -1.47 -5.48
N GLU A 163 9.68 -1.58 -5.27
CA GLU A 163 10.26 -2.04 -4.00
C GLU A 163 9.85 -1.12 -2.85
N ASP A 164 10.05 0.19 -2.99
CA ASP A 164 9.71 1.17 -1.96
C ASP A 164 8.22 1.11 -1.58
N PHE A 165 7.30 0.99 -2.54
CA PHE A 165 5.88 0.82 -2.24
C PHE A 165 5.59 -0.50 -1.54
N ALA A 166 6.18 -1.61 -1.99
CA ALA A 166 5.92 -2.92 -1.39
C ALA A 166 6.43 -2.98 0.05
N VAL A 167 7.63 -2.44 0.31
CA VAL A 167 8.22 -2.37 1.66
C VAL A 167 7.43 -1.43 2.57
N LEU A 168 7.03 -0.25 2.09
CA LEU A 168 6.17 0.66 2.87
C LEU A 168 4.85 -0.01 3.25
N THR A 169 4.21 -0.68 2.28
CA THR A 169 2.97 -1.41 2.47
C THR A 169 3.13 -2.47 3.57
N ALA A 170 4.19 -3.29 3.50
CA ALA A 170 4.49 -4.31 4.50
C ALA A 170 4.76 -3.74 5.90
N VAL A 171 5.43 -2.58 6.00
CA VAL A 171 5.71 -1.94 7.31
C VAL A 171 4.42 -1.48 7.99
N TYR A 172 3.49 -0.89 7.23
CA TYR A 172 2.19 -0.49 7.74
C TYR A 172 1.31 -1.71 8.09
N GLY A 173 1.36 -2.78 7.29
CA GLY A 173 0.67 -4.03 7.59
C GLY A 173 1.15 -4.67 8.89
N ARG A 174 2.47 -4.74 9.09
CA ARG A 174 3.08 -5.21 10.35
C ARG A 174 2.65 -4.34 11.54
N ALA A 175 2.57 -3.02 11.37
CA ALA A 175 2.08 -2.12 12.42
C ALA A 175 0.62 -2.43 12.81
N TYR A 176 -0.22 -2.71 11.81
CA TYR A 176 -1.62 -3.09 12.03
C TYR A 176 -1.73 -4.44 12.74
N VAL A 177 -0.95 -5.44 12.34
CA VAL A 177 -0.91 -6.77 13.00
C VAL A 177 -0.53 -6.67 14.48
N GLU A 178 0.44 -5.80 14.81
CA GLU A 178 0.83 -5.52 16.20
C GLU A 178 -0.23 -4.73 16.97
N ALA A 179 -1.05 -3.94 16.26
CA ALA A 179 -2.14 -3.18 16.87
C ALA A 179 -3.32 -4.07 17.28
N LEU A 180 -3.64 -5.12 16.50
CA LEU A 180 -4.85 -5.94 16.64
C LEU A 180 -5.20 -6.37 18.09
N PRO A 181 -4.27 -6.89 18.92
CA PRO A 181 -4.60 -7.30 20.29
C PRO A 181 -5.13 -6.15 21.19
N THR A 182 -4.73 -4.92 20.87
CA THR A 182 -5.08 -3.69 21.60
C THR A 182 -5.69 -2.65 20.68
N TYR A 183 -6.39 -3.11 19.63
CA TYR A 183 -6.90 -2.28 18.56
C TYR A 183 -7.76 -1.14 19.10
N VAL A 184 -7.48 0.07 18.63
CA VAL A 184 -8.34 1.24 18.74
C VAL A 184 -8.72 1.70 17.34
N VAL A 185 -9.85 2.40 17.21
CA VAL A 185 -10.40 2.79 15.90
C VAL A 185 -9.37 3.49 15.01
N ALA A 186 -8.49 4.34 15.57
CA ALA A 186 -7.46 5.01 14.78
C ALA A 186 -6.46 4.06 14.07
N ASP A 187 -6.32 2.81 14.52
CA ASP A 187 -5.41 1.86 13.91
C ASP A 187 -5.87 1.38 12.52
N HIS A 188 -7.15 1.52 12.14
CA HIS A 188 -7.61 1.13 10.78
C HIS A 188 -6.88 1.89 9.68
N TYR A 189 -6.46 3.14 9.93
CA TYR A 189 -5.67 3.90 8.96
C TYR A 189 -4.34 3.23 8.62
N LEU A 190 -3.77 2.39 9.50
CA LEU A 190 -2.59 1.58 9.18
C LEU A 190 -2.92 0.50 8.15
N TYR A 191 -4.08 -0.14 8.31
CA TYR A 191 -4.61 -1.10 7.35
C TYR A 191 -4.94 -0.43 6.01
N ASP A 192 -5.51 0.78 6.00
CA ASP A 192 -5.79 1.53 4.78
C ASP A 192 -4.52 1.79 3.96
N VAL A 193 -3.41 2.17 4.60
CA VAL A 193 -2.12 2.31 3.88
C VAL A 193 -1.74 1.00 3.20
N THR A 194 -1.94 -0.13 3.89
CA THR A 194 -1.63 -1.48 3.38
C THR A 194 -2.54 -1.84 2.19
N ALA A 195 -3.85 -1.61 2.31
CA ALA A 195 -4.82 -1.89 1.27
C ALA A 195 -4.58 -1.02 0.02
N GLN A 196 -4.31 0.28 0.22
CA GLN A 196 -4.08 1.22 -0.87
C GLN A 196 -2.73 1.01 -1.56
N GLY A 197 -1.67 0.70 -0.81
CA GLY A 197 -0.37 0.32 -1.37
C GLY A 197 -0.43 -0.97 -2.19
N THR A 198 -1.15 -1.96 -1.69
CA THR A 198 -1.48 -3.20 -2.42
C THR A 198 -2.22 -2.92 -3.73
N SER A 199 -3.29 -2.11 -3.67
CA SER A 199 -4.09 -1.73 -4.83
C SER A 199 -3.25 -0.97 -5.87
N LEU A 200 -2.36 -0.07 -5.41
CA LEU A 200 -1.44 0.68 -6.27
C LEU A 200 -0.56 -0.26 -7.11
N ILE A 201 0.06 -1.24 -6.46
CA ILE A 201 0.96 -2.18 -7.14
C ILE A 201 0.17 -3.14 -8.04
N SER A 202 -0.92 -3.74 -7.54
CA SER A 202 -1.75 -4.69 -8.31
C SER A 202 -2.35 -4.05 -9.55
N THR A 203 -2.87 -2.82 -9.42
CA THR A 203 -3.45 -2.10 -10.54
C THR A 203 -2.37 -1.63 -11.52
N GLY A 204 -1.21 -1.20 -11.01
CA GLY A 204 -0.06 -0.86 -11.86
C GLY A 204 0.40 -2.04 -12.73
N CYS A 205 0.43 -3.25 -12.16
CA CYS A 205 0.70 -4.48 -12.91
C CYS A 205 -0.32 -4.79 -14.02
N LYS A 206 -1.59 -4.42 -13.83
CA LYS A 206 -2.65 -4.62 -14.83
C LYS A 206 -2.68 -3.53 -15.90
N ALA A 207 -2.07 -2.38 -15.64
CA ALA A 207 -2.11 -1.18 -16.49
C ALA A 207 -0.99 -1.11 -17.56
N VAL A 208 -0.28 -2.22 -17.80
CA VAL A 208 0.87 -2.33 -18.70
C VAL A 208 0.78 -3.54 -19.62
#